data_AF-A0A3B0XQB2-F1
#
_entry.id   AF-A0A3B0XQB2-F1
#
_cell.length_a   1.000
_cell.length_b   1.000
_cell.length_c   1.000
_cell.angle_alpha   90.00
_cell.angle_beta   90.00
_cell.angle_gamma   90.00
#
_symmetry.space_group_name_H-M   'P 1'
#
loop_
_entity.id
_entity.type
_entity.pdbx_description
1 polymer ?
#
loop_
_entity_poly.entity_id
_entity_poly.type
_entity_poly.pdbx_seq_one_letter_code
_entity_poly.pdbx_strand_id
1 'polypeptide(L)' 'LSQVLDDYSIDVWVYGHTHSNLDLTVKNTRIISNQAGYPSEGVKCFDSSFCISL' A
#
# COMPACT_ATOMS: atom_id res chain seq x y z
N LEU A 1 11.02 1.77 -8.79
CA LEU A 1 9.74 2.39 -8.40
C LEU A 1 9.59 3.80 -8.96
N SER A 2 10.45 4.77 -8.60
CA SER A 2 10.31 6.16 -9.12
C SER A 2 10.14 6.24 -10.63
N GLN A 3 10.99 5.55 -11.41
CA GLN A 3 10.91 5.57 -12.87
C GLN A 3 9.57 5.02 -13.39
N VAL A 4 9.03 3.97 -12.77
CA VAL A 4 7.72 3.41 -13.14
C VAL A 4 6.58 4.40 -12.81
N LEU A 5 6.68 5.12 -11.70
CA LEU A 5 5.70 6.16 -11.34
C LEU A 5 5.78 7.38 -12.28
N ASP A 6 6.94 7.61 -12.89
CA ASP A 6 7.15 8.72 -13.84
C ASP A 6 6.72 8.35 -15.26
N ASP A 7 7.06 7.13 -15.69
CA ASP A 7 6.78 6.63 -17.04
C ASP A 7 5.29 6.30 -17.22
N TYR A 8 4.57 6.03 -16.13
CA TYR A 8 3.17 5.63 -16.14
C TYR A 8 2.35 6.49 -15.18
N SER A 9 1.23 7.04 -15.65
CA SER A 9 0.26 7.76 -14.82
C SER A 9 -0.53 6.78 -13.95
N ILE A 10 0.08 6.32 -12.87
CA ILE A 10 -0.51 5.35 -11.94
C ILE A 10 -1.23 6.12 -10.84
N ASP A 11 -2.55 5.97 -10.75
CA ASP A 11 -3.35 6.61 -9.69
C ASP A 11 -3.10 5.94 -8.32
N VAL A 12 -3.05 4.60 -8.30
CA VAL A 12 -2.85 3.80 -7.08
C VAL A 12 -1.89 2.64 -7.30
N TRP A 13 -0.96 2.46 -6.36
CA TRP A 13 -0.04 1.32 -6.29
C TRP A 13 -0.27 0.52 -4.99
N VAL A 14 -0.80 -0.69 -5.12
CA VAL A 14 -1.02 -1.60 -3.97
C VAL A 14 0.12 -2.62 -3.90
N TYR A 15 0.71 -2.82 -2.71
CA TYR A 15 1.84 -3.73 -2.54
C TYR A 15 1.77 -4.57 -1.24
N GLY A 16 2.59 -5.62 -1.17
CA GLY A 16 2.68 -6.55 -0.04
C GLY A 16 4.11 -6.98 0.30
N HIS A 17 4.28 -8.21 0.79
CA HIS A 17 5.55 -8.86 1.20
C HIS A 17 6.19 -8.36 2.50
N THR A 18 6.08 -7.08 2.85
CA THR A 18 6.81 -6.49 3.98
C THR A 18 6.15 -6.66 5.35
N HIS A 19 4.90 -7.12 5.40
CA HIS A 19 4.08 -7.18 6.62
C HIS A 19 4.02 -5.83 7.36
N SER A 20 4.11 -4.73 6.59
CA SER A 20 4.05 -3.35 7.07
C SER A 20 3.00 -2.58 6.28
N ASN A 21 2.15 -1.84 6.99
CA ASN A 21 1.02 -1.11 6.41
C ASN A 21 1.35 0.37 6.29
N LEU A 22 1.03 0.93 5.12
CA LEU A 22 1.15 2.35 4.86
C LEU A 22 0.09 2.82 3.86
N ASP A 23 -0.20 4.10 3.93
CA ASP A 23 -1.02 4.81 2.96
C ASP A 23 -0.43 6.20 2.80
N LEU A 24 0.27 6.42 1.69
CA LEU A 24 0.96 7.68 1.43
C LEU A 24 0.95 8.00 -0.05
N THR A 25 1.06 9.28 -0.38
CA THR A 25 1.16 9.74 -1.76
C THR A 25 2.61 10.05 -2.10
N VAL A 26 3.12 9.44 -3.17
CA VAL A 26 4.40 9.81 -3.81
C VAL A 26 4.08 10.41 -5.17
N LYS A 27 4.44 11.68 -5.37
CA LYS A 27 4.06 12.45 -6.57
C LYS A 27 2.53 12.46 -6.73
N ASN A 28 2.00 11.86 -7.78
CA ASN A 28 0.56 11.75 -8.05
C ASN A 28 0.02 10.32 -7.82
N THR A 29 0.84 9.41 -7.29
CA THR A 29 0.44 8.02 -7.05
C THR A 29 0.22 7.77 -5.56
N ARG A 30 -0.96 7.28 -5.19
CA ARG A 30 -1.24 6.79 -3.84
C ARG A 30 -0.67 5.37 -3.69
N ILE A 31 0.31 5.20 -2.82
CA ILE A 31 0.94 3.91 -2.52
C ILE A 31 0.31 3.37 -1.23
N ILE A 32 -0.19 2.12 -1.27
CA ILE A 32 -0.97 1.53 -0.18
C ILE A 32 -0.55 0.09 0.11
N SER A 33 -0.50 -0.27 1.39
CA SER A 33 -0.46 -1.65 1.87
C SER A 33 -1.35 -1.85 3.10
N ASN A 34 -2.10 -2.95 3.11
CA ASN A 34 -2.97 -3.37 4.21
C ASN A 34 -2.85 -4.90 4.42
N GLN A 35 -1.70 -5.31 4.91
CA GLN A 35 -1.24 -6.67 5.14
C GLN A 35 -1.61 -7.12 6.55
N ALA A 36 -2.20 -8.31 6.68
CA ALA A 36 -2.46 -8.94 7.97
C ALA A 36 -1.17 -9.51 8.62
N GLY A 37 -0.19 -9.90 7.81
CA GLY A 37 1.00 -10.63 8.26
C GLY A 37 0.65 -11.96 8.93
N TYR A 38 1.61 -12.50 9.71
CA TYR A 38 1.36 -13.67 10.54
C TYR A 38 0.85 -13.27 11.93
N PRO A 39 0.00 -14.11 12.58
CA PRO A 39 -0.53 -13.82 13.91
C PRO A 39 0.56 -13.52 14.97
N SER A 40 1.73 -14.14 14.86
CA SER A 40 2.84 -13.98 15.78
C SER A 40 3.63 -12.67 15.61
N GLU A 41 3.48 -11.98 14.47
CA GLU A 41 4.24 -10.75 14.18
C GLU A 41 3.57 -9.50 14.77
N GLY A 42 2.29 -9.59 15.14
CA GLY A 42 1.57 -8.48 15.75
C GLY A 42 1.48 -7.24 14.86
N VAL A 43 1.36 -7.44 13.54
CA VAL A 43 1.25 -6.37 12.54
C VAL A 43 0.17 -5.37 12.95
N LYS A 44 0.54 -4.08 12.93
CA LYS A 44 -0.34 -2.99 13.33
C LYS A 44 -1.09 -2.44 12.13
N CYS A 45 -2.23 -1.82 12.40
CA CYS A 45 -3.00 -1.06 11.41
C CYS A 45 -3.52 -1.88 10.23
N PHE A 46 -3.60 -3.21 10.35
CA PHE A 46 -4.40 -4.01 9.44
C PHE A 46 -5.88 -3.72 9.69
N ASP A 47 -6.62 -3.44 8.62
CA ASP A 47 -8.05 -3.21 8.66
C ASP A 47 -8.73 -4.15 7.65
N SER A 48 -9.52 -5.11 8.15
CA SER A 48 -10.25 -6.06 7.32
C SER A 48 -11.38 -5.42 6.50
N SER A 49 -11.78 -4.19 6.84
CA SER A 49 -12.78 -3.40 6.12
C SER A 49 -12.19 -2.38 5.16
N PHE A 50 -10.86 -2.31 5.05
CA PHE A 50 -10.18 -1.33 4.22
C PHE A 50 -10.61 -1.46 2.76
N CYS A 51 -11.14 -0.36 2.22
CA CYS A 51 -11.62 -0.26 0.85
C CYS A 51 -11.18 1.10 0.27
N ILE A 52 -10.84 1.10 -1.02
CA ILE A 52 -10.53 2.31 -1.77
C ILE A 52 -11.48 2.41 -2.97
N SER A 53 -11.95 3.62 -3.24
CA SER A 53 -12.72 3.94 -4.44
C SER A 53 -11.80 4.68 -5.41
N LEU A 54 -11.90 4.34 -6.69
CA LEU A 54 -11.14 4.92 -7.80
C LEU A 54 -12.04 5.85 -8.63
#